data_AF-A0AAE9JJZ7-F1
#
_entry.id   AF-A0AAE9JJZ7-F1
#
_cell.length_a   1.000
_cell.length_b   1.000
_cell.length_c   1.000
_cell.angle_alpha   90.00
_cell.angle_beta   90.00
_cell.angle_gamma   90.00
#
_symmetry.space_group_name_H-M   'P 1'
#
loop_
_entity.id
_entity.type
_entity.pdbx_description
1 polymer ?
#
loop_
_entity_poly.entity_id
_entity_poly.type
_entity_poly.pdbx_seq_one_letter_code
_entity_poly.pdbx_strand_id
1 'polypeptide(L)'
;MVIGNPDTMLNYPEAQSYCESLNLTVTGLETTEERDFIAIAGVDNLGPDYPQFAGFWVSGVRKSECYADGWESICYCTGIDMQQSTFSDNYLTNYAGYTWDQDQSNRDTVGVWQNCIQVWIRNASKFPNNVNETLANGNVDDAVCEESYYASYQMRGFACGKVAEIPDGAM
;
A
#
# COMPACT_ATOMS: atom_id res chain seq x y z
N MET A 1 5.80 11.46 4.74
CA MET A 1 7.24 11.19 4.50
C MET A 1 7.36 9.83 3.85
N VAL A 2 8.16 9.72 2.79
CA VAL A 2 8.37 8.45 2.06
C VAL A 2 9.76 7.94 2.38
N ILE A 3 9.84 6.71 2.88
CA ILE A 3 11.10 6.06 3.25
C ILE A 3 11.25 4.84 2.35
N GLY A 4 12.43 4.69 1.74
CA GLY A 4 12.74 3.50 0.98
C GLY A 4 14.09 3.64 0.28
N ASN A 5 14.68 2.51 -0.07
CA ASN A 5 15.89 2.40 -0.87
C ASN A 5 16.05 0.93 -1.32
N PRO A 6 17.00 0.62 -2.23
CA PRO A 6 17.21 -0.74 -2.73
C PRO A 6 17.61 -1.79 -1.68
N ASP A 7 17.92 -1.41 -0.45
CA ASP A 7 18.33 -2.31 0.63
C ASP A 7 17.23 -2.48 1.72
N THR A 8 16.21 -1.63 1.71
CA THR A 8 15.09 -1.69 2.66
C THR A 8 14.31 -2.98 2.44
N MET A 9 13.96 -3.66 3.54
CA MET A 9 13.29 -4.97 3.55
C MET A 9 12.41 -5.14 4.81
N LEU A 10 11.61 -4.12 5.14
CA LEU A 10 10.69 -4.22 6.28
C LEU A 10 9.38 -4.89 5.86
N ASN A 11 8.85 -5.75 6.72
CA ASN A 11 7.47 -6.20 6.61
C ASN A 11 6.49 -5.12 7.13
N TYR A 12 5.18 -5.35 7.02
CA TYR A 12 4.20 -4.33 7.39
C TYR A 12 4.24 -3.96 8.90
N PRO A 13 4.24 -4.92 9.85
CA PRO A 13 4.39 -4.60 11.27
C PRO A 13 5.66 -3.81 11.62
N GLU A 14 6.78 -4.11 10.96
CA GLU A 14 8.04 -3.39 11.15
C GLU A 14 7.97 -1.96 10.60
N ALA A 15 7.36 -1.76 9.42
CA ALA A 15 7.13 -0.43 8.86
C ALA A 15 6.20 0.42 9.75
N GLN A 16 5.16 -0.19 10.30
CA GLN A 16 4.28 0.45 11.28
C GLN A 16 5.04 0.86 12.53
N SER A 17 5.82 -0.06 13.12
CA SER A 17 6.64 0.21 14.30
C SER A 17 7.66 1.33 14.05
N TYR A 18 8.23 1.39 12.85
CA TYR A 18 9.12 2.48 12.44
C TYR A 18 8.39 3.82 12.44
N CYS A 19 7.22 3.91 11.79
CA CYS A 19 6.44 5.16 11.76
C CYS A 19 6.06 5.60 13.18
N GLU A 20 5.62 4.66 14.02
CA GLU A 20 5.23 4.93 15.41
C GLU A 20 6.40 5.46 16.25
N SER A 21 7.64 4.99 16.00
CA SER A 21 8.84 5.52 16.67
C SER A 21 9.10 7.01 16.39
N LEU A 22 8.46 7.56 15.34
CA LEU A 22 8.51 8.96 14.94
C LEU A 22 7.24 9.74 15.32
N ASN A 23 6.34 9.16 16.12
CA ASN A 23 4.98 9.67 16.37
C ASN A 23 4.18 9.87 15.07
N LEU A 24 4.34 8.95 14.12
CA LEU A 24 3.61 8.88 12.86
C LEU A 24 2.92 7.52 12.76
N THR A 25 2.18 7.31 11.67
CA THR A 25 1.65 5.99 11.30
C THR A 25 1.92 5.71 9.84
N VAL A 26 1.82 4.45 9.39
CA VAL A 26 1.80 4.17 7.95
C VAL A 26 0.61 4.91 7.33
N THR A 27 0.84 5.63 6.24
CA THR A 27 -0.13 6.59 5.71
C THR A 27 -1.26 5.89 4.97
N GLY A 28 -2.47 6.44 5.08
CA GLY A 28 -3.53 6.16 4.13
C GLY A 28 -3.39 6.97 2.84
N LEU A 29 -4.23 6.65 1.84
CA LEU A 29 -4.31 7.33 0.54
C LEU A 29 -5.72 7.90 0.30
N GLU A 30 -5.99 9.07 0.85
CA GLU A 30 -7.24 9.80 0.66
C GLU A 30 -7.33 10.40 -0.73
N THR A 31 -6.22 10.72 -1.40
CA THR A 31 -6.27 11.27 -2.77
C THR A 31 -5.28 10.63 -3.74
N THR A 32 -5.54 10.82 -5.03
CA THR A 32 -4.61 10.38 -6.10
C THR A 32 -3.29 11.13 -6.04
N GLU A 33 -3.27 12.38 -5.57
CA GLU A 33 -2.05 13.16 -5.38
C GLU A 33 -1.14 12.58 -4.29
N GLU A 34 -1.71 12.02 -3.22
CA GLU A 34 -0.95 11.35 -2.16
C GLU A 34 -0.30 10.06 -2.68
N ARG A 35 -1.05 9.28 -3.44
CA ARG A 35 -0.53 8.10 -4.17
C ARG A 35 0.62 8.51 -5.10
N ASP A 36 0.42 9.54 -5.92
CA ASP A 36 1.42 9.99 -6.88
C ASP A 36 2.68 10.52 -6.19
N PHE A 37 2.52 11.24 -5.09
CA PHE A 37 3.64 11.69 -4.27
C PHE A 37 4.48 10.52 -3.77
N ILE A 38 3.85 9.45 -3.25
CA ILE A 38 4.57 8.24 -2.81
C ILE A 38 5.24 7.55 -4.00
N ALA A 39 4.52 7.40 -5.11
CA ALA A 39 5.00 6.71 -6.28
C ALA A 39 6.22 7.40 -6.90
N ILE A 40 6.19 8.74 -7.03
CA ILE A 40 7.30 9.56 -7.52
C ILE A 40 8.48 9.49 -6.55
N ALA A 41 8.25 9.70 -5.26
CA ALA A 41 9.31 9.64 -4.26
C ALA A 41 9.98 8.26 -4.18
N GLY A 42 9.20 7.17 -4.31
CA GLY A 42 9.73 5.81 -4.37
C GLY A 42 10.62 5.58 -5.59
N VAL A 43 10.18 6.04 -6.76
CA VAL A 43 10.93 6.00 -8.03
C VAL A 43 12.28 6.73 -7.91
N ASP A 44 12.30 7.86 -7.21
CA ASP A 44 13.52 8.64 -6.95
C ASP A 44 14.44 7.94 -5.92
N ASN A 45 13.87 7.46 -4.81
CA ASN A 45 14.59 6.79 -3.73
C ASN A 45 15.29 5.49 -4.16
N LEU A 46 14.68 4.72 -5.07
CA LEU A 46 15.27 3.48 -5.59
C LEU A 46 16.38 3.73 -6.61
N GLY A 47 16.42 4.91 -7.21
CA GLY A 47 17.38 5.26 -8.26
C GLY A 47 17.02 4.69 -9.65
N PRO A 48 17.74 5.12 -10.70
CA PRO A 48 17.45 4.75 -12.08
C PRO A 48 17.72 3.29 -12.42
N ASP A 49 18.65 2.64 -11.71
CA ASP A 49 19.15 1.30 -12.06
C ASP A 49 18.46 0.18 -11.27
N TYR A 50 17.44 0.48 -10.46
CA TYR A 50 16.71 -0.55 -9.73
C TYR A 50 15.98 -1.49 -10.73
N PRO A 51 16.32 -2.79 -10.76
CA PRO A 51 15.98 -3.65 -11.90
C PRO A 51 14.62 -4.37 -11.75
N GLN A 52 13.94 -4.22 -10.62
CA GLN A 52 12.73 -4.98 -10.28
C GLN A 52 11.53 -4.05 -10.01
N PHE A 53 10.34 -4.63 -9.89
CA PHE A 53 9.24 -3.95 -9.19
C PHE A 53 9.57 -3.87 -7.70
N ALA A 54 9.18 -2.77 -7.10
CA ALA A 54 9.27 -2.59 -5.65
C ALA A 54 7.88 -2.31 -5.11
N GLY A 55 7.61 -2.83 -3.91
CA GLY A 55 6.42 -2.48 -3.15
C GLY A 55 6.76 -1.52 -2.02
N PHE A 56 5.84 -0.59 -1.78
CA PHE A 56 5.92 0.35 -0.67
C PHE A 56 4.69 0.19 0.21
N TRP A 57 4.87 -0.04 1.51
CA TRP A 57 3.73 -0.20 2.42
C TRP A 57 2.94 1.10 2.56
N VAL A 58 1.62 0.95 2.45
CA VAL A 58 0.62 1.96 2.79
C VAL A 58 -0.43 1.31 3.69
N SER A 59 -1.20 2.12 4.39
CA SER A 59 -2.13 1.65 5.40
C SER A 59 -3.21 0.78 4.76
N GLY A 60 -3.58 -0.29 5.47
CA GLY A 60 -4.69 -1.14 5.09
C GLY A 60 -4.38 -2.59 5.43
N VAL A 61 -5.04 -3.10 6.46
CA VAL A 61 -4.98 -4.51 6.85
C VAL A 61 -6.37 -5.09 6.76
N ARG A 62 -6.54 -6.14 5.96
CA ARG A 62 -7.82 -6.84 5.82
C ARG A 62 -8.31 -7.28 7.20
N LYS A 63 -9.60 -7.07 7.46
CA LYS A 63 -10.27 -7.45 8.69
C LYS A 63 -10.37 -8.97 8.78
N SER A 64 -10.29 -9.51 9.99
CA SER A 64 -10.29 -10.96 10.24
C SER A 64 -11.50 -11.69 9.66
N GLU A 65 -12.67 -11.07 9.71
CA GLU A 65 -13.90 -11.61 9.17
C GLU A 65 -13.88 -11.73 7.64
N CYS A 66 -13.02 -10.97 6.95
CA CYS A 66 -12.87 -11.00 5.50
C CYS A 66 -11.86 -12.04 4.99
N TYR A 67 -11.28 -12.84 5.89
CA TYR A 67 -10.46 -14.01 5.53
C TYR A 67 -10.71 -15.22 6.45
N ALA A 68 -11.76 -15.19 7.28
CA ALA A 68 -12.22 -16.32 8.06
C ALA A 68 -13.22 -17.18 7.26
N ASP A 69 -13.45 -18.42 7.69
CA ASP A 69 -14.42 -19.31 7.03
C ASP A 69 -15.81 -18.64 6.89
N GLY A 70 -16.35 -18.65 5.67
CA GLY A 70 -17.65 -18.04 5.37
C GLY A 70 -17.62 -16.55 5.05
N TRP A 71 -16.44 -15.94 4.92
CA TRP A 71 -16.27 -14.54 4.50
C TRP A 71 -17.01 -14.22 3.18
N GLU A 72 -17.20 -15.21 2.29
CA GLU A 72 -17.88 -15.05 1.00
C GLU A 72 -19.32 -14.57 1.15
N SER A 73 -19.93 -14.79 2.31
CA SER A 73 -21.26 -14.31 2.64
C SER A 73 -21.32 -12.84 3.08
N ILE A 74 -20.17 -12.21 3.32
CA ILE A 74 -20.05 -10.82 3.78
C ILE A 74 -19.81 -9.92 2.55
N CYS A 75 -20.79 -9.08 2.23
CA CYS A 75 -20.79 -8.30 0.98
C CYS A 75 -19.55 -7.41 0.79
N TYR A 76 -19.08 -6.76 1.86
CA TYR A 76 -17.93 -5.86 1.81
C TYR A 76 -16.59 -6.60 1.80
N CYS A 77 -16.56 -7.92 2.00
CA CYS A 77 -15.34 -8.70 1.94
C CYS A 77 -15.05 -9.19 0.51
N THR A 78 -15.53 -8.52 -0.54
CA THR A 78 -15.30 -8.92 -1.94
C THR A 78 -14.70 -7.79 -2.77
N GLY A 79 -13.82 -8.16 -3.71
CA GLY A 79 -13.23 -7.21 -4.66
C GLY A 79 -12.35 -6.15 -3.99
N ILE A 80 -12.60 -4.88 -4.35
CA ILE A 80 -11.85 -3.70 -3.89
C ILE A 80 -12.61 -2.85 -2.87
N ASP A 81 -13.66 -3.38 -2.25
CA ASP A 81 -14.39 -2.63 -1.22
C ASP A 81 -13.45 -2.36 -0.04
N MET A 82 -13.15 -1.09 0.22
CA MET A 82 -12.20 -0.68 1.24
C MET A 82 -12.71 -0.92 2.67
N GLN A 83 -14.01 -1.17 2.85
CA GLN A 83 -14.56 -1.59 4.15
C GLN A 83 -14.03 -2.95 4.61
N GLN A 84 -13.43 -3.74 3.72
CA GLN A 84 -12.77 -4.98 4.09
C GLN A 84 -11.49 -4.77 4.92
N SER A 85 -10.97 -3.54 4.98
CA SER A 85 -9.70 -3.23 5.62
C SER A 85 -9.86 -2.29 6.82
N THR A 86 -8.95 -2.42 7.76
CA THR A 86 -8.70 -1.45 8.83
C THR A 86 -7.50 -0.59 8.43
N PHE A 87 -7.63 0.72 8.60
CA PHE A 87 -6.57 1.67 8.30
C PHE A 87 -6.02 2.25 9.59
N SER A 88 -4.74 2.56 9.61
CA SER A 88 -4.12 3.27 10.73
C SER A 88 -4.42 4.78 10.71
N ASP A 89 -4.82 5.31 9.55
CA ASP A 89 -5.47 6.61 9.46
C ASP A 89 -6.99 6.43 9.48
N ASN A 90 -7.63 6.80 10.59
CA ASN A 90 -9.07 6.68 10.78
C ASN A 90 -9.87 7.84 10.15
N TYR A 91 -9.21 8.79 9.49
CA TYR A 91 -9.83 9.95 8.85
C TYR A 91 -10.02 9.78 7.35
N LEU A 92 -9.64 8.62 6.78
CA LEU A 92 -9.92 8.31 5.38
C LEU A 92 -11.44 8.25 5.15
N THR A 93 -11.90 8.94 4.11
CA THR A 93 -13.33 8.98 3.76
C THR A 93 -13.61 8.52 2.33
N ASN A 94 -12.69 8.76 1.41
CA ASN A 94 -12.96 8.55 -0.01
C ASN A 94 -12.05 7.49 -0.66
N TYR A 95 -10.87 7.23 -0.09
CA TYR A 95 -9.94 6.19 -0.55
C TYR A 95 -9.48 6.32 -2.01
N ALA A 96 -9.53 7.51 -2.62
CA ALA A 96 -9.30 7.70 -4.06
C ALA A 96 -7.86 7.39 -4.49
N GLY A 97 -6.91 7.42 -3.57
CA GLY A 97 -5.52 7.04 -3.87
C GLY A 97 -5.28 5.53 -3.92
N TYR A 98 -6.23 4.70 -3.47
CA TYR A 98 -6.15 3.25 -3.59
C TYR A 98 -6.65 2.77 -4.95
N THR A 99 -5.95 3.17 -6.01
CA THR A 99 -6.22 2.67 -7.36
C THR A 99 -5.59 1.31 -7.55
N TRP A 100 -6.41 0.26 -7.56
CA TRP A 100 -5.94 -1.12 -7.63
C TRP A 100 -5.41 -1.46 -9.03
N ASP A 101 -4.40 -2.32 -9.07
CA ASP A 101 -4.06 -3.03 -10.31
C ASP A 101 -5.23 -3.86 -10.82
N GLN A 102 -5.23 -4.15 -12.12
CA GLN A 102 -6.25 -5.01 -12.71
C GLN A 102 -6.31 -6.36 -11.99
N ASP A 103 -7.54 -6.81 -11.75
CA ASP A 103 -7.90 -8.05 -11.05
C ASP A 103 -7.55 -8.10 -9.56
N GLN A 104 -7.05 -7.00 -8.98
CA GLN A 104 -6.80 -6.88 -7.54
C GLN A 104 -7.95 -6.19 -6.79
N SER A 105 -8.17 -6.42 -5.48
CA SER A 105 -7.48 -7.41 -4.62
C SER A 105 -7.92 -8.83 -4.96
N ASN A 106 -6.97 -9.71 -5.27
CA ASN A 106 -7.25 -11.06 -5.77
C ASN A 106 -7.14 -12.13 -4.69
N ARG A 107 -6.57 -11.78 -3.53
CA ARG A 107 -6.49 -12.65 -2.36
C ARG A 107 -5.84 -13.97 -2.68
N ASP A 108 -4.72 -13.93 -3.41
CA ASP A 108 -4.12 -15.08 -4.09
C ASP A 108 -4.30 -16.38 -3.28
N THR A 109 -5.30 -17.17 -3.70
CA THR A 109 -5.89 -18.26 -2.90
C THR A 109 -4.97 -19.47 -2.76
N VAL A 110 -3.83 -19.44 -3.45
CA VAL A 110 -2.79 -20.47 -3.44
C VAL A 110 -1.61 -19.98 -2.60
N GLY A 111 -1.80 -19.96 -1.28
CA GLY A 111 -0.72 -19.60 -0.36
C GLY A 111 -1.19 -18.92 0.93
N VAL A 112 -0.31 -18.12 1.50
CA VAL A 112 -0.62 -17.28 2.66
C VAL A 112 -1.46 -16.10 2.18
N TRP A 113 -2.53 -15.82 2.92
CA TRP A 113 -3.42 -14.70 2.60
C TRP A 113 -2.66 -13.37 2.54
N GLN A 114 -2.82 -12.67 1.42
CA GLN A 114 -2.28 -11.34 1.20
C GLN A 114 -3.23 -10.32 1.84
N ASN A 115 -2.96 -9.91 3.08
CA ASN A 115 -3.90 -9.10 3.87
C ASN A 115 -3.47 -7.64 4.05
N CYS A 116 -2.29 -7.24 3.61
CA CYS A 116 -1.80 -5.86 3.72
C CYS A 116 -1.80 -5.18 2.36
N ILE A 117 -1.88 -3.86 2.32
CA ILE A 117 -1.87 -3.09 1.07
C ILE A 117 -0.47 -2.51 0.82
N GLN A 118 -0.02 -2.60 -0.43
CA GLN A 118 1.22 -2.00 -0.89
C GLN A 118 0.98 -1.18 -2.17
N VAL A 119 1.81 -0.17 -2.39
CA VAL A 119 1.87 0.63 -3.61
C VAL A 119 3.01 0.14 -4.48
N TRP A 120 2.72 -0.15 -5.75
CA TRP A 120 3.72 -0.52 -6.73
C TRP A 120 4.57 0.67 -7.18
N ILE A 121 5.88 0.50 -7.03
CA ILE A 121 6.90 1.37 -7.59
C ILE A 121 7.50 0.69 -8.82
N ARG A 122 7.13 1.20 -9.99
CA ARG A 122 7.47 0.67 -11.30
C ARG A 122 8.42 1.62 -11.99
N ASN A 123 9.69 1.24 -12.07
CA ASN A 123 10.72 2.03 -12.75
C ASN A 123 10.38 2.28 -14.24
N ALA A 124 9.53 1.43 -14.84
CA ALA A 124 8.97 1.63 -16.18
C ALA A 124 8.28 3.01 -16.36
N SER A 125 7.77 3.62 -15.28
CA SER A 125 7.19 4.97 -15.31
C SER A 125 8.17 6.08 -15.70
N LYS A 126 9.48 5.86 -15.55
CA LYS A 126 10.51 6.77 -16.05
C LYS A 126 10.56 6.79 -17.59
N PHE A 127 9.95 5.81 -18.25
CA PHE A 127 9.97 5.65 -19.70
C PHE A 127 8.57 5.94 -20.28
N PRO A 128 8.36 7.11 -20.90
CA PRO A 128 7.02 7.60 -21.29
C PRO A 128 6.30 6.75 -22.36
N ASN A 129 6.99 5.82 -23.01
CA ASN A 129 6.41 4.96 -24.05
C ASN A 129 6.01 3.56 -23.55
N ASN A 130 6.11 3.29 -22.25
CA ASN A 130 5.84 1.97 -21.67
C ASN A 130 4.81 2.03 -20.52
N VAL A 131 3.80 2.88 -20.67
CA VAL A 131 2.73 3.03 -19.69
C VAL A 131 1.69 1.95 -19.93
N ASN A 132 1.64 0.96 -19.04
CA ASN A 132 0.53 0.02 -18.97
C ASN A 132 -0.54 0.61 -18.05
N GLU A 133 -1.67 1.04 -18.61
CA GLU A 133 -2.77 1.64 -17.85
C GLU A 133 -3.38 0.69 -16.82
N THR A 134 -3.30 -0.63 -17.03
CA THR A 134 -3.84 -1.63 -16.10
C THR A 134 -2.88 -1.99 -14.97
N LEU A 135 -1.60 -1.60 -15.10
CA LEU A 135 -0.51 -1.82 -14.14
C LEU A 135 0.29 -0.53 -13.95
N ALA A 136 -0.42 0.58 -13.72
CA ALA A 136 0.18 1.90 -13.63
C ALA A 136 1.09 2.03 -12.40
N ASN A 137 2.13 2.85 -12.48
CA ASN A 137 2.94 3.17 -11.29
C ASN A 137 2.08 3.87 -10.24
N GLY A 138 2.24 3.49 -8.97
CA GLY A 138 1.41 4.00 -7.88
C GLY A 138 0.15 3.17 -7.62
N ASN A 139 -0.24 2.25 -8.51
CA ASN A 139 -1.35 1.36 -8.21
C ASN A 139 -1.08 0.47 -7.01
N VAL A 140 -2.13 0.09 -6.31
CA VAL A 140 -2.07 -0.77 -5.13
C VAL A 140 -2.33 -2.23 -5.46
N ASP A 141 -1.83 -3.10 -4.58
CA ASP A 141 -2.05 -4.54 -4.56
C ASP A 141 -2.14 -5.03 -3.11
N ASP A 142 -2.71 -6.21 -2.90
CA ASP A 142 -2.57 -6.91 -1.64
C ASP A 142 -1.24 -7.69 -1.57
N ALA A 143 -0.69 -7.79 -0.36
CA ALA A 143 0.56 -8.49 -0.08
C ALA A 143 0.50 -9.18 1.29
N VAL A 144 1.35 -10.18 1.50
CA VAL A 144 1.41 -10.86 2.81
C VAL A 144 2.10 -9.92 3.78
N CYS A 145 1.41 -9.58 4.87
CA CYS A 145 1.86 -8.60 5.85
C CYS A 145 3.24 -8.88 6.45
N GLU A 146 3.55 -10.17 6.67
CA GLU A 146 4.75 -10.62 7.39
C GLU A 146 5.98 -10.81 6.49
N GLU A 147 5.83 -10.64 5.18
CA GLU A 147 6.88 -10.90 4.20
C GLU A 147 7.35 -9.61 3.55
N SER A 148 8.66 -9.48 3.37
CA SER A 148 9.26 -8.36 2.62
C SER A 148 9.96 -8.80 1.34
N TYR A 149 10.12 -10.12 1.12
CA TYR A 149 10.84 -10.68 -0.01
C TYR A 149 9.97 -11.62 -0.85
N TYR A 150 9.86 -11.32 -2.15
CA TYR A 150 9.30 -12.24 -3.14
C TYR A 150 10.23 -12.35 -4.35
N ALA A 151 10.13 -13.44 -5.11
CA ALA A 151 10.97 -13.64 -6.29
C ALA A 151 10.68 -12.64 -7.42
N SER A 152 9.44 -12.13 -7.49
CA SER A 152 8.97 -11.20 -8.53
C SER A 152 9.03 -9.72 -8.12
N TYR A 153 9.10 -9.44 -6.81
CA TYR A 153 9.17 -8.09 -6.26
C TYR A 153 9.67 -8.10 -4.81
N GLN A 154 10.08 -6.94 -4.30
CA GLN A 154 10.52 -6.79 -2.91
C GLN A 154 9.90 -5.57 -2.28
N MET A 155 9.65 -5.61 -0.97
CA MET A 155 9.19 -4.45 -0.21
C MET A 155 10.38 -3.54 0.09
N ARG A 156 10.45 -2.42 -0.61
CA ARG A 156 11.61 -1.50 -0.59
C ARG A 156 11.34 -0.18 0.07
N GLY A 157 10.17 -0.01 0.68
CA GLY A 157 9.83 1.20 1.38
C GLY A 157 8.45 1.19 1.98
N PHE A 158 8.09 2.33 2.51
CA PHE A 158 6.81 2.61 3.16
C PHE A 158 6.65 4.12 3.29
N ALA A 159 5.42 4.57 3.49
CA ALA A 159 5.14 5.99 3.71
C ALA A 159 4.52 6.22 5.09
N CYS A 160 5.10 7.14 5.86
CA CYS A 160 4.58 7.56 7.15
C CYS A 160 3.86 8.90 7.04
N GLY A 161 2.70 9.02 7.67
CA GLY A 161 1.90 10.24 7.78
C GLY A 161 1.57 10.56 9.23
N LYS A 162 1.24 11.82 9.51
CA LYS A 162 0.53 12.16 10.75
C LYS A 162 -0.93 11.81 10.54
N VAL A 163 -1.55 11.24 11.57
CA VAL A 163 -3.01 11.13 11.61
C VAL A 163 -3.57 12.55 11.56
N ALA A 164 -4.61 12.78 10.76
CA ALA A 164 -5.26 14.08 10.73
C ALA A 164 -5.76 14.44 12.13
N GLU A 165 -5.44 15.65 12.60
CA GLU A 165 -5.95 16.17 13.87
C GLU A 165 -7.10 17.13 13.53
N ILE A 166 -8.28 16.92 14.12
CA ILE A 166 -9.31 17.97 14.14
C ILE A 166 -8.78 19.06 15.08
N PRO A 167 -8.56 20.31 14.61
CA PRO A 167 -8.11 21.37 15.48
C PRO A 167 -9.13 21.58 16.61
N ASP A 168 -8.67 21.70 17.85
CA ASP A 168 -9.52 22.00 19.00
C ASP A 168 -10.47 23.17 18.67
N GLY A 169 -11.77 22.88 18.62
CA GLY A 169 -12.83 23.86 18.37
C GLY A 169 -13.44 23.88 16.96
N ALA A 170 -13.05 22.98 16.05
CA ALA A 170 -13.76 22.77 14.79
C ALA A 170 -14.97 21.83 15.01
N MET A 171 -16.17 22.41 15.11
CA MET A 171 -17.47 21.74 14.87
C MET A 171 -18.08 22.27 13.59
#